data_AF-A0A1G9E703-F1
#
_entry.id   AF-A0A1G9E703-F1
#
_cell.length_a   1.000
_cell.length_b   1.000
_cell.length_c   1.000
_cell.angle_alpha   90.00
_cell.angle_beta   90.00
_cell.angle_gamma   90.00
#
_symmetry.space_group_name_H-M   'P 1'
#
loop_
_entity.id
_entity.type
_entity.pdbx_description
1 polymer ?
#
loop_
_entity_poly.entity_id
_entity_poly.type
_entity_poly.pdbx_seq_one_letter_code
_entity_poly.pdbx_strand_id
1 'polypeptide(L)'
;MKCKNCGGEIRLEDLYCPYCGTANTQARQHAMDMQKYQADFHQTKQDVTQRAGRESRRAVRIAAIAFLLLAIAANIFIQANSFMLNSILEEHRLSKNTEQLLQEADRYLDEEDYIGFSSYYYKMRLGSYNKNYARYYPLYRVSQSYRYAAQQIMQLVNPRRYSNIAHITKYTSEYIQSFYESLDPDNYSYYEDYESEWTQRHIANMKESMEALLIAYLGMTSEEARSMPELSRGNRALLVERGLAQYEEQQTP
;
A
#
# COMPACT_ATOMS: atom_id res chain seq x y z
N MET A 1 -79.26 -35.54 3.71
CA MET A 1 -79.70 -36.39 2.56
C MET A 1 -80.80 -37.34 3.03
N LYS A 2 -81.55 -38.01 2.16
CA LYS A 2 -82.64 -38.93 2.60
C LYS A 2 -82.30 -40.39 2.34
N CYS A 3 -82.66 -41.27 3.27
CA CYS A 3 -82.49 -42.71 3.11
C CYS A 3 -83.37 -43.21 1.98
N LYS A 4 -82.78 -43.91 1.01
CA LYS A 4 -83.53 -44.47 -0.13
C LYS A 4 -84.58 -45.51 0.30
N ASN A 5 -84.39 -46.14 1.48
CA ASN A 5 -85.27 -47.19 1.96
C ASN A 5 -86.42 -46.67 2.84
N CYS A 6 -86.14 -45.83 3.85
CA CYS A 6 -87.17 -45.35 4.79
C CYS A 6 -87.51 -43.86 4.67
N GLY A 7 -86.85 -43.12 3.76
CA GLY A 7 -87.08 -41.68 3.58
C GLY A 7 -86.55 -40.77 4.70
N GLY A 8 -86.07 -41.35 5.81
CA GLY A 8 -85.53 -40.61 6.95
C GLY A 8 -84.28 -39.81 6.58
N GLU A 9 -84.08 -38.68 7.26
CA GLU A 9 -82.94 -37.80 7.01
C GLU A 9 -81.64 -38.42 7.56
N ILE A 10 -80.65 -38.59 6.69
CA ILE A 10 -79.34 -39.15 6.98
C ILE A 10 -78.25 -38.14 6.61
N ARG A 11 -77.15 -38.15 7.35
CA ARG A 11 -75.98 -37.32 7.02
C ARG A 11 -75.08 -38.05 6.02
N LEU A 12 -74.18 -37.31 5.38
CA LEU A 12 -73.28 -37.87 4.37
C LEU A 12 -72.17 -38.72 5.02
N GLU A 13 -71.95 -38.56 6.33
CA GLU A 13 -70.95 -39.28 7.11
C GLU A 13 -71.51 -40.56 7.75
N ASP A 14 -72.85 -40.69 7.82
CA ASP A 14 -73.52 -41.83 8.44
C ASP A 14 -73.46 -43.05 7.50
N LEU A 15 -72.63 -44.06 7.82
CA LEU A 15 -72.49 -45.28 7.01
C LEU A 15 -73.77 -46.13 6.94
N TYR A 16 -74.67 -45.99 7.90
CA TYR A 16 -75.97 -46.67 7.95
C TYR A 16 -77.06 -45.69 8.38
N CYS A 17 -78.28 -45.89 7.89
CA CYS A 17 -79.41 -45.08 8.31
C CYS A 17 -79.77 -45.35 9.78
N PRO A 18 -79.86 -44.34 10.65
CA PRO A 18 -80.15 -44.54 12.08
C PRO A 18 -81.60 -44.97 12.33
N TYR A 19 -82.50 -44.77 11.35
CA TYR A 19 -83.92 -45.11 11.47
C TYR A 19 -84.27 -46.52 10.99
N CYS A 20 -83.53 -47.08 10.03
CA CYS A 20 -83.86 -48.40 9.45
C CYS A 20 -82.64 -49.33 9.26
N GLY A 21 -81.44 -48.91 9.66
CA GLY A 21 -80.21 -49.70 9.57
C GLY A 21 -79.68 -49.94 8.16
N THR A 22 -80.33 -49.43 7.12
CA THR A 22 -79.90 -49.66 5.72
C THR A 22 -78.60 -48.92 5.43
N ALA A 23 -77.64 -49.59 4.79
CA ALA A 23 -76.34 -49.01 4.44
C ALA A 23 -76.49 -47.77 3.54
N ASN A 24 -75.79 -46.71 3.89
CA ASN A 24 -75.71 -45.49 3.11
C ASN A 24 -74.58 -45.60 2.09
N THR A 25 -74.92 -45.99 0.86
CA THR A 25 -73.94 -46.16 -0.22
C THR A 25 -73.26 -44.85 -0.61
N GLN A 26 -73.92 -43.70 -0.42
CA GLN A 26 -73.34 -42.40 -0.73
C GLN A 26 -72.29 -41.99 0.31
N ALA A 27 -72.49 -42.30 1.59
CA ALA A 27 -71.48 -42.09 2.62
C ALA A 27 -70.22 -42.93 2.37
N ARG A 28 -70.40 -44.19 1.97
CA ARG A 28 -69.27 -45.08 1.63
C ARG A 28 -68.49 -44.59 0.41
N GLN A 29 -69.19 -44.15 -0.64
CA GLN A 29 -68.56 -43.57 -1.83
C GLN A 29 -67.83 -42.26 -1.48
N HIS A 30 -68.46 -41.39 -0.69
CA HIS A 30 -67.85 -40.15 -0.24
C HIS A 30 -66.57 -40.40 0.57
N ALA A 31 -66.57 -41.40 1.47
CA ALA A 31 -65.37 -41.78 2.22
C ALA A 31 -64.22 -42.27 1.30
N MET A 32 -64.54 -43.06 0.26
CA MET A 32 -63.55 -43.50 -0.74
C MET A 32 -63.02 -42.33 -1.57
N ASP A 33 -63.89 -41.43 -2.00
CA ASP A 33 -63.53 -40.24 -2.78
C ASP A 33 -62.66 -39.29 -1.94
N MET A 34 -62.97 -39.14 -0.64
CA MET A 34 -62.17 -38.35 0.29
C MET A 34 -60.79 -38.97 0.53
N GLN A 35 -60.69 -40.29 0.64
CA GLN A 35 -59.40 -40.97 0.78
C GLN A 35 -58.53 -40.79 -0.47
N LYS A 36 -59.14 -40.92 -1.66
CA LYS A 36 -58.45 -40.68 -2.93
C LYS A 36 -57.99 -39.22 -3.05
N TYR A 37 -58.88 -38.28 -2.74
CA TYR A 37 -58.56 -36.85 -2.76
C TYR A 37 -57.41 -36.50 -1.81
N GLN A 38 -57.40 -37.06 -0.60
CA GLN A 38 -56.31 -36.85 0.35
C GLN A 38 -54.98 -37.40 -0.19
N ALA A 39 -54.98 -38.60 -0.77
CA ALA A 39 -53.78 -39.18 -1.38
C ALA A 39 -53.24 -38.31 -2.52
N ASP A 40 -54.10 -37.89 -3.45
CA ASP A 40 -53.75 -37.03 -4.58
C ASP A 40 -53.25 -35.65 -4.12
N PHE A 41 -53.88 -35.09 -3.09
CA PHE A 41 -53.47 -33.83 -2.48
C PHE A 41 -52.09 -33.94 -1.83
N HIS A 42 -51.84 -35.00 -1.06
CA HIS A 42 -50.54 -35.22 -0.42
C HIS A 42 -49.42 -35.42 -1.45
N GLN A 43 -49.68 -36.18 -2.51
CA GLN A 43 -48.73 -36.39 -3.60
C GLN A 43 -48.42 -35.07 -4.32
N THR A 44 -49.44 -34.29 -4.67
CA THR A 44 -49.28 -33.00 -5.35
C THR A 44 -48.52 -32.01 -4.48
N LYS A 45 -48.84 -31.95 -3.17
CA LYS A 45 -48.14 -31.09 -2.21
C LYS A 45 -46.66 -31.44 -2.10
N GLN A 46 -46.31 -32.72 -2.07
CA GLN A 46 -44.92 -33.17 -2.03
C GLN A 46 -44.16 -32.79 -3.31
N ASP A 47 -44.76 -33.03 -4.48
CA ASP A 47 -44.15 -32.71 -5.79
C ASP A 47 -43.89 -31.20 -5.93
N VAL A 48 -44.85 -30.36 -5.57
CA VAL A 48 -44.71 -28.90 -5.62
C VAL A 48 -43.61 -28.43 -4.66
N THR A 49 -43.57 -28.95 -3.43
CA THR A 49 -42.56 -28.59 -2.43
C THR A 49 -41.15 -29.00 -2.88
N GLN A 50 -41.00 -30.19 -3.47
CA GLN A 50 -39.71 -30.66 -3.99
C GLN A 50 -39.25 -29.85 -5.21
N ARG A 51 -40.14 -29.54 -6.16
CA ARG A 51 -39.82 -28.73 -7.33
C ARG A 51 -39.45 -27.30 -6.92
N ALA A 52 -40.24 -26.67 -6.05
CA ALA A 52 -39.94 -25.35 -5.51
C ALA A 52 -38.58 -25.31 -4.78
N GLY A 53 -38.27 -26.34 -3.98
CA GLY A 53 -36.98 -26.47 -3.30
C GLY A 53 -35.79 -26.72 -4.23
N ARG A 54 -36.00 -27.38 -5.39
CA ARG A 54 -34.96 -27.62 -6.40
C ARG A 54 -34.68 -26.36 -7.22
N GLU A 55 -35.72 -25.64 -7.62
CA GLU A 55 -35.60 -24.35 -8.32
C GLU A 55 -34.97 -23.28 -7.42
N SER A 56 -35.37 -23.22 -6.15
CA SER A 56 -34.73 -22.35 -5.14
C SER A 56 -33.24 -22.65 -4.99
N ARG A 57 -32.84 -23.93 -4.88
CA ARG A 57 -31.42 -24.31 -4.81
C ARG A 57 -30.64 -23.94 -6.07
N ARG A 58 -31.24 -24.03 -7.26
CA ARG A 58 -30.61 -23.60 -8.52
C ARG A 58 -30.42 -22.08 -8.55
N ALA A 59 -31.44 -21.32 -8.18
CA ALA A 59 -31.38 -19.86 -8.11
C ALA A 59 -30.27 -19.39 -7.14
N VAL A 60 -30.17 -19.99 -5.95
CA VAL A 60 -29.10 -19.69 -4.99
C VAL A 60 -27.72 -20.01 -5.55
N ARG A 61 -27.55 -21.15 -6.23
CA ARG A 61 -26.27 -21.50 -6.87
C ARG A 61 -25.88 -20.53 -7.98
N ILE A 62 -26.84 -20.12 -8.81
CA ILE A 62 -26.62 -19.15 -9.88
C ILE A 62 -26.22 -17.79 -9.29
N ALA A 63 -26.94 -17.32 -8.26
CA ALA A 63 -26.61 -16.09 -7.56
C ALA A 63 -25.20 -16.14 -6.93
N ALA A 64 -24.85 -17.28 -6.31
CA ALA A 64 -23.51 -17.48 -5.76
C ALA A 64 -22.42 -17.46 -6.84
N ILE A 65 -22.63 -18.13 -7.98
CA ILE A 65 -21.69 -18.10 -9.11
C ILE A 65 -21.55 -16.69 -9.67
N ALA A 66 -22.65 -15.96 -9.87
CA ALA A 66 -22.63 -14.59 -10.36
C ALA A 66 -21.85 -13.66 -9.40
N PHE A 67 -22.05 -13.81 -8.10
CA PHE A 67 -21.29 -13.07 -7.09
C PHE A 67 -19.78 -13.39 -7.15
N LEU A 68 -19.42 -14.67 -7.29
CA LEU A 68 -18.01 -15.07 -7.43
C LEU A 68 -17.38 -14.49 -8.70
N LEU A 69 -18.10 -14.51 -9.82
CA LEU A 69 -17.63 -13.92 -11.07
C LEU A 69 -17.43 -12.41 -10.94
N LEU A 70 -18.34 -11.71 -10.25
CA LEU A 70 -18.18 -10.28 -9.95
C LEU A 70 -16.97 -10.01 -9.05
N ALA A 71 -16.74 -10.83 -8.02
CA ALA A 71 -15.58 -10.71 -7.14
C ALA A 71 -14.26 -10.93 -7.90
N ILE A 72 -14.22 -11.93 -8.81
CA ILE A 72 -13.07 -12.19 -9.68
C ILE A 72 -12.84 -11.00 -10.63
N ALA A 73 -13.90 -10.49 -11.26
CA ALA A 73 -13.81 -9.36 -12.18
C ALA A 73 -13.32 -8.09 -11.46
N ALA A 74 -13.82 -7.82 -10.25
CA ALA A 74 -13.36 -6.71 -9.41
C ALA A 74 -11.88 -6.87 -9.03
N ASN A 75 -11.44 -8.10 -8.72
CA ASN A 75 -10.05 -8.37 -8.40
C ASN A 75 -9.13 -8.14 -9.61
N ILE A 76 -9.52 -8.61 -10.81
CA ILE A 76 -8.81 -8.35 -12.06
C ILE A 76 -8.74 -6.84 -12.33
N PHE A 77 -9.85 -6.11 -12.14
CA PHE A 77 -9.89 -4.66 -12.32
C PHE A 77 -8.94 -3.92 -11.38
N ILE A 78 -8.92 -4.30 -10.08
CA ILE A 78 -8.02 -3.72 -9.08
C ILE A 78 -6.56 -4.02 -9.46
N GLN A 79 -6.24 -5.25 -9.87
CA GLN A 79 -4.87 -5.60 -10.26
C GLN A 79 -4.42 -4.84 -11.51
N ALA A 80 -5.26 -4.79 -12.55
CA ALA A 80 -4.97 -4.08 -13.79
C ALA A 80 -4.78 -2.57 -13.59
N ASN A 81 -5.46 -1.99 -12.60
CA ASN A 81 -5.39 -0.56 -12.29
C ASN A 81 -4.63 -0.26 -10.99
N SER A 82 -3.89 -1.23 -10.44
CA SER A 82 -3.27 -1.13 -9.11
C SER A 82 -2.32 0.07 -8.98
N PHE A 83 -1.57 0.37 -10.04
CA PHE A 83 -0.69 1.54 -10.08
C PHE A 83 -1.47 2.86 -9.98
N MET A 84 -2.52 3.02 -10.79
CA MET A 84 -3.35 4.24 -10.82
C MET A 84 -4.16 4.41 -9.53
N LEU A 85 -4.70 3.32 -9.00
CA LEU A 85 -5.45 3.36 -7.74
C LEU A 85 -4.52 3.74 -6.58
N ASN A 86 -3.30 3.18 -6.53
CA ASN A 86 -2.31 3.56 -5.53
C ASN A 86 -1.87 5.02 -5.67
N SER A 87 -1.67 5.55 -6.89
CA SER A 87 -1.29 6.95 -7.06
C SER A 87 -2.37 7.91 -6.58
N ILE A 88 -3.65 7.62 -6.88
CA ILE A 88 -4.80 8.43 -6.41
C ILE A 88 -4.91 8.38 -4.88
N LEU A 89 -4.78 7.20 -4.28
CA LEU A 89 -4.85 7.02 -2.83
C LEU A 89 -3.70 7.75 -2.12
N GLU A 90 -2.48 7.69 -2.66
CA GLU A 90 -1.33 8.41 -2.10
C GLU A 90 -1.47 9.93 -2.25
N GLU A 91 -1.93 10.43 -3.40
CA GLU A 91 -2.21 11.86 -3.57
C GLU A 91 -3.26 12.35 -2.57
N HIS A 92 -4.32 11.55 -2.34
CA HIS A 92 -5.33 11.85 -1.33
C HIS A 92 -4.75 11.82 0.11
N ARG A 93 -3.85 10.88 0.41
CA ARG A 93 -3.15 10.81 1.72
C ARG A 93 -2.27 12.03 1.95
N LEU A 94 -1.47 12.40 0.95
CA LEU A 94 -0.55 13.54 1.00
C LEU A 94 -1.29 14.87 1.08
N SER A 95 -2.39 15.04 0.34
CA SER A 95 -3.19 16.26 0.39
C SER A 95 -3.87 16.47 1.76
N LYS A 96 -4.37 15.41 2.40
CA LYS A 96 -5.01 15.51 3.72
C LYS A 96 -4.03 15.92 4.83
N ASN A 97 -2.77 15.48 4.75
CA ASN A 97 -1.77 15.69 5.80
C ASN A 97 -0.67 16.69 5.38
N THR A 98 -0.90 17.53 4.37
CA THR A 98 0.14 18.37 3.77
C THR A 98 0.86 19.23 4.81
N GLU A 99 0.13 19.98 5.63
CA GLU A 99 0.74 20.88 6.63
C GLU A 99 1.70 20.14 7.59
N GLN A 100 1.25 19.02 8.16
CA GLN A 100 2.07 18.22 9.07
C GLN A 100 3.31 17.66 8.35
N LEU A 101 3.16 17.18 7.12
CA LEU A 101 4.27 16.61 6.35
C LEU A 101 5.32 17.66 6.00
N LEU A 102 4.87 18.89 5.70
CA LEU A 102 5.73 20.05 5.44
C LEU A 102 6.47 20.51 6.69
N GLN A 103 5.77 20.64 7.82
CA GLN A 103 6.39 21.00 9.10
C GLN A 103 7.47 20.00 9.51
N GLU A 104 7.23 18.71 9.32
CA GLU A 104 8.21 17.68 9.63
C GLU A 104 9.41 17.71 8.67
N ALA A 105 9.18 18.02 7.38
CA ALA A 105 10.26 18.23 6.41
C ALA A 105 11.13 19.44 6.80
N ASP A 106 10.49 20.55 7.17
CA ASP A 106 11.16 21.78 7.61
C ASP A 106 11.96 21.52 8.88
N ARG A 107 11.39 20.77 9.85
CA ARG A 107 12.06 20.38 11.09
C ARG A 107 13.39 19.67 10.83
N TYR A 108 13.42 18.67 9.95
CA TYR A 108 14.67 17.96 9.64
C TYR A 108 15.72 18.90 9.01
N LEU A 109 15.29 19.85 8.17
CA LEU A 109 16.21 20.80 7.53
C LEU A 109 16.73 21.84 8.52
N ASP A 110 15.85 22.39 9.37
CA ASP A 110 16.22 23.39 10.39
C ASP A 110 17.08 22.81 11.52
N GLU A 111 16.93 21.51 11.82
CA GLU A 111 17.83 20.76 12.72
C GLU A 111 19.13 20.30 12.03
N GLU A 112 19.30 20.60 10.74
CA GLU A 112 20.42 20.15 9.89
C GLU A 112 20.59 18.62 9.82
N ASP A 113 19.52 17.86 10.11
CA ASP A 113 19.46 16.42 9.94
C ASP A 113 19.14 16.05 8.48
N TYR A 114 20.11 16.30 7.60
CA TYR A 114 19.99 16.04 6.16
C TYR A 114 19.85 14.54 5.85
N ILE A 115 20.43 13.67 6.68
CA ILE A 115 20.29 12.21 6.53
C ILE A 115 18.85 11.81 6.83
N GLY A 116 18.27 12.30 7.93
CA GLY A 116 16.87 12.11 8.29
C GLY A 116 15.93 12.68 7.23
N PHE A 117 16.15 13.92 6.80
CA PHE A 117 15.37 14.56 5.73
C PHE A 117 15.36 13.73 4.44
N SER A 118 16.54 13.33 3.94
CA SER A 118 16.64 12.55 2.70
C SER A 118 15.91 11.20 2.79
N SER A 119 15.91 10.58 3.98
CA SER A 119 15.23 9.31 4.25
C SER A 119 13.72 9.51 4.37
N TYR A 120 13.30 10.58 5.04
CA TYR A 120 11.92 10.97 5.24
C TYR A 120 11.24 11.31 3.90
N TYR A 121 11.86 12.16 3.08
CA TYR A 121 11.36 12.56 1.76
C TYR A 121 11.12 11.34 0.86
N TYR A 122 12.08 10.40 0.82
CA TYR A 122 11.96 9.17 0.04
C TYR A 122 10.84 8.27 0.58
N LYS A 123 10.80 8.03 1.90
CA LYS A 123 9.82 7.15 2.55
C LYS A 123 8.39 7.69 2.41
N MET A 124 8.20 9.00 2.55
CA MET A 124 6.90 9.64 2.40
C MET A 124 6.50 9.88 0.96
N ARG A 125 7.40 9.64 -0.01
CA ARG A 125 7.17 9.85 -1.45
C ARG A 125 6.73 11.28 -1.78
N LEU A 126 7.32 12.26 -1.10
CA LEU A 126 6.91 13.67 -1.23
C LEU A 126 7.07 14.18 -2.67
N GLY A 127 8.07 13.68 -3.41
CA GLY A 127 8.28 14.01 -4.83
C GLY A 127 7.33 13.35 -5.82
N SER A 128 6.38 12.52 -5.36
CA SER A 128 5.44 11.84 -6.22
C SER A 128 4.09 12.57 -6.20
N TYR A 129 3.66 13.03 -7.37
CA TYR A 129 2.28 13.47 -7.68
C TYR A 129 1.81 14.84 -7.16
N ASN A 130 2.53 15.55 -6.30
CA ASN A 130 2.02 16.82 -5.73
C ASN A 130 3.01 18.00 -5.81
N LYS A 131 2.58 19.10 -6.44
CA LYS A 131 3.34 20.35 -6.59
C LYS A 131 3.72 21.01 -5.27
N ASN A 132 2.95 20.78 -4.20
CA ASN A 132 3.19 21.35 -2.87
C ASN A 132 4.55 20.97 -2.28
N TYR A 133 5.17 19.89 -2.78
CA TYR A 133 6.49 19.43 -2.32
C TYR A 133 7.62 19.74 -3.30
N ALA A 134 7.34 20.41 -4.43
CA ALA A 134 8.33 20.69 -5.47
C ALA A 134 9.54 21.48 -4.92
N ARG A 135 9.30 22.40 -3.98
CA ARG A 135 10.35 23.21 -3.33
C ARG A 135 11.42 22.39 -2.61
N TYR A 136 11.08 21.19 -2.15
CA TYR A 136 11.99 20.30 -1.42
C TYR A 136 12.82 19.42 -2.34
N TYR A 137 12.50 19.34 -3.64
CA TYR A 137 13.19 18.43 -4.54
C TYR A 137 14.69 18.76 -4.67
N PRO A 138 15.12 20.03 -4.87
CA PRO A 138 16.54 20.36 -4.91
C PRO A 138 17.25 19.96 -3.61
N LEU A 139 16.66 20.28 -2.45
CA LEU A 139 17.18 19.93 -1.14
C LEU A 139 17.27 18.42 -0.95
N TYR A 140 16.29 17.66 -1.43
CA TYR A 140 16.30 16.19 -1.38
C TYR A 140 17.46 15.61 -2.19
N ARG A 141 17.73 16.17 -3.37
CA ARG A 141 18.81 15.68 -4.24
C ARG A 141 20.18 15.94 -3.62
N VAL A 142 20.40 17.13 -3.07
CA VAL A 142 21.65 17.47 -2.36
C VAL A 142 21.79 16.61 -1.09
N SER A 143 20.74 16.52 -0.26
CA SER A 143 20.78 15.74 0.98
C SER A 143 20.95 14.23 0.76
N GLN A 144 20.42 13.66 -0.33
CA GLN A 144 20.70 12.28 -0.72
C GLN A 144 22.17 12.06 -1.02
N SER A 145 22.78 12.93 -1.84
CA SER A 145 24.21 12.84 -2.15
C SER A 145 25.07 13.04 -0.90
N TYR A 146 24.68 13.99 -0.03
CA TYR A 146 25.29 14.20 1.28
C TYR A 146 25.26 12.92 2.12
N ARG A 147 24.08 12.28 2.25
CA ARG A 147 23.91 11.03 3.00
C ARG A 147 24.81 9.94 2.46
N TYR A 148 24.90 9.74 1.14
CA TYR A 148 25.75 8.71 0.58
C TYR A 148 27.24 8.97 0.85
N ALA A 149 27.70 10.21 0.67
CA ALA A 149 29.07 10.60 0.98
C ALA A 149 29.39 10.42 2.47
N ALA A 150 28.54 10.92 3.37
CA ALA A 150 28.70 10.77 4.81
C ALA A 150 28.76 9.29 5.23
N GLN A 151 27.87 8.45 4.69
CA GLN A 151 27.88 7.00 4.96
C GLN A 151 29.17 6.31 4.52
N GLN A 152 29.76 6.74 3.41
CA GLN A 152 31.02 6.18 2.90
C GLN A 152 32.22 6.65 3.71
N ILE A 153 32.26 7.93 4.09
CA ILE A 153 33.26 8.45 5.03
C ILE A 153 33.22 7.64 6.33
N MET A 154 32.03 7.40 6.89
CA MET A 154 31.89 6.59 8.10
C MET A 154 32.35 5.13 7.92
N GLN A 155 32.10 4.53 6.75
CA GLN A 155 32.60 3.18 6.44
C GLN A 155 34.11 3.13 6.26
N LEU A 156 34.71 4.22 5.76
CA LEU A 156 36.15 4.34 5.55
C LEU A 156 36.90 4.45 6.88
N VAL A 157 36.43 5.28 7.81
CA VAL A 157 37.07 5.48 9.13
C VAL A 157 36.70 4.40 10.16
N ASN A 158 35.66 3.60 9.89
CA ASN A 158 35.29 2.45 10.72
C ASN A 158 35.06 1.20 9.86
N PRO A 159 36.12 0.67 9.22
CA PRO A 159 36.01 -0.46 8.33
C PRO A 159 35.68 -1.74 9.10
N ARG A 160 34.83 -2.58 8.52
CA ARG A 160 34.57 -3.93 9.06
C ARG A 160 35.80 -4.81 8.83
N ARG A 161 35.92 -5.89 9.62
CA ARG A 161 37.07 -6.83 9.63
C ARG A 161 37.48 -7.42 8.26
N TYR A 162 36.60 -7.38 7.27
CA TYR A 162 36.83 -7.88 5.90
C TYR A 162 36.52 -6.84 4.82
N SER A 163 36.54 -5.55 5.18
CA SER A 163 36.31 -4.46 4.25
C SER A 163 37.42 -4.40 3.19
N ASN A 164 37.03 -4.27 1.92
CA ASN A 164 37.96 -3.93 0.86
C ASN A 164 38.24 -2.42 0.91
N ILE A 165 39.30 -2.02 1.61
CA ILE A 165 39.64 -0.61 1.85
C ILE A 165 39.82 0.15 0.53
N ALA A 166 40.57 -0.40 -0.44
CA ALA A 166 40.75 0.25 -1.74
C ALA A 166 39.41 0.50 -2.46
N HIS A 167 38.47 -0.43 -2.36
CA HIS A 167 37.11 -0.24 -2.86
C HIS A 167 36.39 0.88 -2.10
N ILE A 168 36.38 0.87 -0.76
CA ILE A 168 35.70 1.88 0.05
C ILE A 168 36.30 3.28 -0.19
N THR A 169 37.62 3.41 -0.28
CA THR A 169 38.31 4.67 -0.62
C THR A 169 37.84 5.20 -1.97
N LYS A 170 37.80 4.35 -3.00
CA LYS A 170 37.31 4.72 -4.33
C LYS A 170 35.87 5.25 -4.28
N TYR A 171 34.95 4.51 -3.65
CA TYR A 171 33.56 4.95 -3.54
C TYR A 171 33.43 6.21 -2.70
N THR A 172 34.18 6.34 -1.61
CA THR A 172 34.19 7.56 -0.79
C THR A 172 34.53 8.78 -1.65
N SER A 173 35.59 8.71 -2.46
CA SER A 173 35.94 9.79 -3.39
C SER A 173 34.85 10.05 -4.44
N GLU A 174 34.20 9.01 -4.96
CA GLU A 174 33.12 9.14 -5.95
C GLU A 174 31.87 9.79 -5.37
N TYR A 175 31.45 9.40 -4.16
CA TYR A 175 30.26 9.97 -3.53
C TYR A 175 30.48 11.40 -3.02
N ILE A 176 31.68 11.73 -2.52
CA ILE A 176 32.04 13.12 -2.22
C ILE A 176 31.95 13.97 -3.50
N GLN A 177 32.40 13.43 -4.64
CA GLN A 177 32.27 14.13 -5.91
C GLN A 177 30.81 14.30 -6.33
N SER A 178 30.00 13.25 -6.25
CA SER A 178 28.57 13.33 -6.57
C SER A 178 27.83 14.31 -5.66
N PHE A 179 28.29 14.51 -4.42
CA PHE A 179 27.78 15.58 -3.57
C PHE A 179 28.08 16.96 -4.15
N TYR A 180 29.33 17.27 -4.50
CA TYR A 180 29.66 18.58 -5.08
C TYR A 180 29.02 18.82 -6.45
N GLU A 181 28.93 17.80 -7.31
CA GLU A 181 28.17 17.87 -8.56
C GLU A 181 26.69 18.15 -8.33
N SER A 182 26.12 17.63 -7.24
CA SER A 182 24.73 17.89 -6.89
C SER A 182 24.47 19.31 -6.40
N LEU A 183 25.50 20.13 -6.14
CA LEU A 183 25.36 21.55 -5.78
C LEU A 183 25.26 22.47 -6.99
N ASP A 184 25.55 21.98 -8.19
CA ASP A 184 25.52 22.79 -9.41
C ASP A 184 24.11 23.38 -9.64
N PRO A 185 23.98 24.72 -9.69
CA PRO A 185 22.70 25.40 -9.91
C PRO A 185 21.97 24.98 -11.18
N ASP A 186 22.70 24.61 -12.24
CA ASP A 186 22.11 24.21 -13.51
C ASP A 186 21.21 22.97 -13.37
N ASN A 187 21.43 22.15 -12.34
CA ASN A 187 20.59 20.99 -12.05
C ASN A 187 19.17 21.35 -11.58
N TYR A 188 18.95 22.58 -11.09
CA TYR A 188 17.71 22.96 -10.39
C TYR A 188 17.19 24.37 -10.71
N SER A 189 17.86 25.14 -11.56
CA SER A 189 17.47 26.51 -11.92
C SER A 189 16.04 26.65 -12.49
N TYR A 190 15.42 25.55 -12.91
CA TYR A 190 14.03 25.48 -13.38
C TYR A 190 12.98 25.29 -12.26
N TYR A 191 13.37 25.12 -11.00
CA TYR A 191 12.45 25.05 -9.86
C TYR A 191 12.20 26.46 -9.29
N GLU A 192 10.92 26.84 -9.19
CA GLU A 192 10.47 28.19 -8.82
C GLU A 192 11.08 28.72 -7.51
N ASP A 193 11.32 27.85 -6.52
CA ASP A 193 11.83 28.22 -5.19
C ASP A 193 13.34 27.95 -5.01
N TYR A 194 14.06 27.57 -6.07
CA TYR A 194 15.48 27.24 -5.97
C TYR A 194 16.32 28.44 -5.52
N GLU A 195 16.08 29.62 -6.09
CA GLU A 195 16.79 30.88 -5.79
C GLU A 195 16.33 31.54 -4.48
N SER A 196 15.40 30.94 -3.75
CA SER A 196 14.95 31.50 -2.47
C SER A 196 16.08 31.48 -1.43
N GLU A 197 16.13 32.51 -0.58
CA GLU A 197 17.12 32.60 0.51
C GLU A 197 17.07 31.35 1.41
N TRP A 198 15.87 30.82 1.66
CA TRP A 198 15.69 29.62 2.47
C TRP A 198 16.33 28.38 1.84
N THR A 199 16.10 28.14 0.53
CA THR A 199 16.70 27.00 -0.18
C THR A 199 18.22 27.13 -0.26
N GLN A 200 18.71 28.31 -0.64
CA GLN A 200 20.14 28.57 -0.79
C GLN A 200 20.88 28.45 0.54
N ARG A 201 20.29 28.91 1.65
CA ARG A 201 20.83 28.73 2.99
C ARG A 201 21.01 27.26 3.34
N HIS A 202 19.98 26.42 3.12
CA HIS A 202 20.08 24.99 3.41
C HIS A 202 21.10 24.26 2.53
N ILE A 203 21.24 24.66 1.26
CA ILE A 203 22.30 24.14 0.37
C ILE A 203 23.69 24.54 0.88
N ALA A 204 23.87 25.79 1.31
CA ALA A 204 25.12 26.27 1.89
C ALA A 204 25.48 25.52 3.18
N ASN A 205 24.52 25.35 4.10
CA ASN A 205 24.74 24.62 5.36
C ASN A 205 25.09 23.14 5.09
N MET A 206 24.50 22.50 4.08
CA MET A 206 24.88 21.15 3.66
C MET A 206 26.33 21.08 3.14
N LYS A 207 26.77 22.10 2.39
CA LYS A 207 28.16 22.22 1.92
C LYS A 207 29.11 22.38 3.11
N GLU A 208 28.81 23.27 4.04
CA GLU A 208 29.61 23.47 5.26
C GLU A 208 29.67 22.20 6.12
N SER A 209 28.55 21.48 6.24
CA SER A 209 28.49 20.20 6.94
C SER A 209 29.37 19.14 6.28
N MET A 210 29.41 19.08 4.94
CA MET A 210 30.31 18.18 4.23
C MET A 210 31.78 18.55 4.47
N GLU A 211 32.12 19.83 4.39
CA GLU A 211 33.47 20.32 4.70
C GLU A 211 33.87 19.94 6.13
N ALA A 212 32.97 20.08 7.10
CA ALA A 212 33.20 19.67 8.48
C ALA A 212 33.46 18.15 8.60
N LEU A 213 32.72 17.31 7.89
CA LEU A 213 32.97 15.86 7.85
C LEU A 213 34.35 15.53 7.28
N LEU A 214 34.74 16.19 6.18
CA LEU A 214 36.04 15.98 5.54
C LEU A 214 37.20 16.39 6.47
N ILE A 215 37.06 17.50 7.18
CA ILE A 215 38.05 17.96 8.16
C ILE A 215 38.13 16.99 9.35
N ALA A 216 36.97 16.67 9.94
CA ALA A 216 36.91 15.90 11.18
C ALA A 216 37.35 14.44 11.01
N TYR A 217 36.99 13.81 9.88
CA TYR A 217 37.18 12.37 9.69
C TYR A 217 38.29 12.03 8.70
N LEU A 218 38.64 12.93 7.77
CA LEU A 218 39.71 12.70 6.79
C LEU A 218 40.90 13.65 7.00
N GLY A 219 40.97 14.38 8.12
CA GLY A 219 42.13 15.20 8.48
C GLY A 219 42.46 16.32 7.48
N MET A 220 41.50 16.70 6.63
CA MET A 220 41.71 17.76 5.65
C MET A 220 41.83 19.13 6.33
N THR A 221 42.65 20.01 5.77
CA THR A 221 42.60 21.43 6.16
C THR A 221 41.33 22.08 5.63
N SER A 222 40.94 23.24 6.20
CA SER A 222 39.79 24.00 5.70
C SER A 222 39.96 24.43 4.24
N GLU A 223 41.19 24.69 3.79
CA GLU A 223 41.49 25.06 2.40
C GLU A 223 41.33 23.86 1.45
N GLU A 224 41.80 22.68 1.86
CA GLU A 224 41.62 21.45 1.10
C GLU A 224 40.16 21.05 0.99
N ALA A 225 39.40 21.12 2.09
CA ALA A 225 37.97 20.80 2.07
C ALA A 225 37.18 21.71 1.12
N ARG A 226 37.48 23.02 1.11
CA ARG A 226 36.82 24.01 0.24
C ARG A 226 37.19 23.87 -1.23
N SER A 227 38.42 23.46 -1.53
CA SER A 227 38.90 23.29 -2.91
C SER A 227 38.47 21.98 -3.56
N MET A 228 37.87 21.05 -2.82
CA MET A 228 37.40 19.75 -3.32
C MET A 228 36.62 19.78 -4.65
N PRO A 229 35.71 20.73 -4.90
CA PRO A 229 34.99 20.80 -6.19
C PRO A 229 35.92 21.02 -7.38
N GLU A 230 36.99 21.80 -7.19
CA GLU A 230 37.91 22.26 -8.24
C GLU A 230 38.98 21.22 -8.58
N LEU A 231 39.19 20.25 -7.69
CA LEU A 231 40.22 19.23 -7.84
C LEU A 231 39.89 18.24 -8.96
N SER A 232 40.93 17.62 -9.53
CA SER A 232 40.75 16.45 -10.40
C SER A 232 40.28 15.24 -9.59
N ARG A 233 39.69 14.25 -10.25
CA ARG A 233 39.31 12.98 -9.59
C ARG A 233 40.49 12.31 -8.88
N GLY A 234 41.68 12.34 -9.49
CA GLY A 234 42.89 11.79 -8.89
C GLY A 234 43.34 12.54 -7.64
N ASN A 235 43.29 13.88 -7.67
CA ASN A 235 43.68 14.71 -6.53
C ASN A 235 42.70 14.55 -5.36
N ARG A 236 41.39 14.42 -5.62
CA ARG A 236 40.41 14.09 -4.59
C ARG A 236 40.69 12.74 -3.93
N ALA A 237 40.94 11.70 -4.72
CA ALA A 237 41.26 10.37 -4.20
C ALA A 237 42.53 10.40 -3.32
N LEU A 238 43.56 11.14 -3.73
CA LEU A 238 44.79 11.31 -2.97
C LEU A 238 44.54 11.95 -1.59
N LEU A 239 43.69 12.97 -1.52
CA LEU A 239 43.33 13.60 -0.24
C LEU A 239 42.56 12.64 0.68
N VAL A 240 41.64 11.84 0.13
CA VAL A 240 40.91 10.82 0.88
C VAL A 240 41.85 9.72 1.40
N GLU A 241 42.78 9.25 0.57
CA GLU A 241 43.79 8.25 0.96
C GLU A 241 44.72 8.77 2.07
N ARG A 242 45.17 10.03 1.95
CA ARG A 242 46.00 10.66 2.97
C ARG A 242 45.25 10.79 4.30
N GLY A 243 43.98 11.15 4.25
CA GLY A 243 43.13 11.25 5.44
C GLY A 243 42.98 9.92 6.17
N LEU A 244 42.82 8.83 5.43
CA LEU A 244 42.79 7.48 6.02
C LEU A 244 44.12 7.14 6.71
N ALA A 245 45.25 7.38 6.06
CA ALA A 245 46.56 7.08 6.63
C ALA A 245 46.79 7.83 7.96
N GLN A 246 46.42 9.11 8.01
CA GLN A 246 46.51 9.92 9.23
C GLN A 246 45.59 9.40 10.35
N TYR A 247 44.38 8.96 10.00
CA TYR A 247 43.45 8.39 10.97
C TYR A 247 43.95 7.06 11.54
N GLU A 248 44.55 6.20 10.71
CA GLU A 248 45.18 4.93 11.15
C GLU A 248 46.37 5.18 12.10
N GLU A 249 47.20 6.18 11.79
CA GLU A 249 48.32 6.60 12.66
C GLU A 249 47.84 7.10 14.02
N GLN A 250 46.73 7.84 14.09
CA GLN A 250 46.16 8.36 15.33
C GLN A 250 45.47 7.28 16.20
N GLN A 251 45.10 6.15 15.61
CA GLN A 251 44.43 5.03 16.30
C GLN A 251 45.42 3.95 16.79
N THR A 252 46.70 4.04 16.41
CA THR A 252 47.74 3.08 16.80
C THR A 252 48.47 3.59 18.05
N PRO A 253 48.43 2.88 19.20
CA PRO A 253 49.02 3.32 20.47
C PRO A 253 50.56 3.38 20.46
#